data_AF-A0A947K899-F1
#
_entry.id   AF-A0A947K899-F1
#
_cell.length_a   1.000
_cell.length_b   1.000
_cell.length_c   1.000
_cell.angle_alpha   90.00
_cell.angle_beta   90.00
_cell.angle_gamma   90.00
#
_symmetry.space_group_name_H-M   'P 1'
#
loop_
_entity.id
_entity.type
_entity.pdbx_description
1 polymer ?
#
loop_
_entity_poly.entity_id
_entity_poly.type
_entity_poly.pdbx_seq_one_letter_code
_entity_poly.pdbx_strand_id
1 'polypeptide(L)' 'MASTELPKPEGEKFKKAVLWISETLKEQPEKERDKVIKAAEIRFDLSPAEADFLERKIL' A
#
# COMPACT_ATOMS: atom_id res chain seq x y z
N MET A 1 -3.82 -31.46 17.34
CA MET A 1 -4.71 -30.33 17.66
C MET A 1 -4.34 -29.19 16.75
N ALA A 2 -5.28 -28.71 15.94
CA ALA A 2 -5.06 -27.60 15.03
C ALA A 2 -4.90 -26.30 15.83
N SER A 3 -3.85 -25.54 15.55
CA SER A 3 -3.78 -24.13 15.92
C SER A 3 -3.12 -23.40 14.75
N THR A 4 -3.98 -23.08 13.79
CA THR A 4 -3.99 -21.87 12.97
C THR A 4 -2.67 -21.10 12.88
N GLU A 5 -2.14 -21.17 11.67
CA GLU A 5 -1.33 -20.19 10.98
C GLU A 5 -1.74 -18.76 11.37
N LEU A 6 -0.83 -18.01 12.00
CA LEU A 6 -0.91 -16.56 12.00
C LEU A 6 -0.10 -16.07 10.79
N PRO A 7 -0.71 -15.74 9.64
CA PRO A 7 -0.05 -14.80 8.74
C PRO A 7 0.09 -13.51 9.53
N LYS A 8 1.33 -13.05 9.74
CA LYS A 8 1.60 -11.76 10.39
C LYS A 8 0.72 -10.69 9.73
N PRO A 9 -0.10 -9.93 10.48
CA PRO A 9 -1.01 -8.92 9.92
C PRO A 9 -0.28 -7.76 9.23
N GLU A 10 1.04 -7.69 9.36
CA GLU A 10 1.92 -6.68 8.76
C GLU A 10 1.86 -6.70 7.22
N GLY A 11 1.80 -7.88 6.60
CA GLY A 11 1.82 -7.99 5.13
C GLY A 11 0.47 -7.74 4.45
N GLU A 12 -0.65 -7.86 5.16
CA GLU A 12 -1.98 -7.67 4.58
C GLU A 12 -2.32 -6.19 4.35
N LYS A 13 -1.91 -5.32 5.28
CA LYS A 13 -2.10 -3.87 5.15
C LYS A 13 -1.31 -3.34 3.96
N PHE A 14 -0.05 -3.76 3.83
CA PHE A 14 0.81 -3.41 2.71
C PHE A 14 0.21 -3.85 1.37
N LYS A 15 -0.22 -5.11 1.25
CA LYS A 15 -0.87 -5.60 0.01
C LYS A 15 -2.13 -4.82 -0.33
N LYS A 16 -2.98 -4.50 0.66
CA LYS A 16 -4.18 -3.68 0.45
C LYS A 16 -3.84 -2.27 0.00
N ALA A 17 -2.78 -1.67 0.55
CA ALA A 17 -2.31 -0.36 0.14
C ALA A 17 -1.80 -0.36 -1.30
N VAL A 18 -0.96 -1.34 -1.69
CA VAL A 18 -0.46 -1.51 -3.06
C VAL A 18 -1.62 -1.65 -4.06
N LEU A 19 -2.60 -2.49 -3.74
CA LEU A 19 -3.79 -2.68 -4.57
C LEU A 19 -4.55 -1.36 -4.72
N TRP A 20 -4.84 -0.69 -3.62
CA TRP A 20 -5.58 0.57 -3.63
C TRP A 20 -4.86 1.68 -4.40
N ILE A 21 -3.54 1.81 -4.24
CA ILE A 21 -2.70 2.75 -5.00
C ILE A 21 -2.80 2.41 -6.49
N SER A 22 -2.65 1.14 -6.85
CA SER A 22 -2.69 0.69 -8.25
C SER A 22 -4.05 0.93 -8.90
N GLU A 23 -5.14 0.70 -8.19
CA GLU A 23 -6.50 1.01 -8.67
C GLU A 23 -6.72 2.51 -8.78
N THR A 24 -6.33 3.29 -7.76
CA THR A 24 -6.47 4.75 -7.77
C THR A 24 -5.67 5.39 -8.90
N LEU A 25 -4.46 4.90 -9.19
CA LEU A 25 -3.64 5.37 -10.31
C LEU A 25 -4.19 4.95 -11.67
N LYS A 26 -4.85 3.78 -11.77
CA LYS A 26 -5.54 3.35 -12.98
C LYS A 26 -6.78 4.18 -13.24
N GLU A 27 -7.57 4.47 -12.21
CA GLU A 27 -8.80 5.25 -12.32
C GLU A 27 -8.50 6.74 -12.52
N GLN A 28 -7.43 7.24 -11.91
CA GLN A 28 -7.06 8.66 -11.95
C GLN A 28 -5.57 8.82 -12.28
N PRO A 29 -5.17 8.62 -13.55
CA PRO A 29 -3.80 8.82 -13.96
C PRO A 29 -3.34 10.29 -13.85
N GLU A 30 -4.29 11.23 -13.75
CA GLU A 30 -4.03 12.66 -13.53
C GLU A 30 -3.76 12.99 -12.06
N LYS A 31 -4.20 12.15 -11.11
CA LYS A 31 -3.84 12.36 -9.71
C LYS A 31 -2.34 12.14 -9.54
N GLU A 32 -1.68 13.12 -8.95
CA GLU A 32 -0.27 13.02 -8.58
C GLU A 32 -0.04 11.77 -7.73
N ARG A 33 0.88 10.93 -8.19
CA ARG A 33 1.27 9.66 -7.55
C ARG A 33 1.67 9.86 -6.09
N ASP A 34 2.38 10.95 -5.80
CA ASP A 34 2.76 11.39 -4.46
C ASP A 34 1.53 11.55 -3.52
N LYS A 35 0.43 12.12 -4.02
CA LYS A 35 -0.81 12.27 -3.25
C LYS A 35 -1.48 10.92 -2.97
N VAL A 36 -1.43 9.99 -3.92
CA VAL A 36 -2.01 8.65 -3.75
C VAL A 36 -1.18 7.84 -2.74
N ILE A 37 0.15 7.92 -2.81
CA ILE A 37 1.05 7.25 -1.86
C ILE A 37 0.85 7.83 -0.45
N LYS A 38 0.87 9.16 -0.27
CA LYS A 38 0.59 9.80 1.03
C LYS A 38 -0.79 9.45 1.60
N ALA A 39 -1.80 9.39 0.74
CA ALA A 39 -3.14 8.96 1.16
C ALA A 39 -3.14 7.49 1.61
N ALA A 40 -2.38 6.63 0.94
CA ALA A 40 -2.23 5.24 1.33
C ALA A 40 -1.43 5.08 2.63
N GLU A 41 -0.39 5.90 2.85
CA GLU A 41 0.38 5.92 4.09
C GLU A 41 -0.51 6.18 5.31
N ILE A 42 -1.30 7.24 5.25
CA ILE A 42 -2.20 7.62 6.34
C ILE A 42 -3.34 6.61 6.50
N ARG A 43 -3.84 6.04 5.39
CA ARG A 43 -5.02 5.16 5.40
C ARG A 43 -4.70 3.73 5.84
N PHE A 44 -3.54 3.22 5.47
CA PHE A 44 -3.12 1.85 5.75
C PHE A 44 -2.07 1.76 6.85
N ASP A 45 -1.63 2.90 7.40
CA ASP A 45 -0.58 3.01 8.40
C ASP A 45 0.75 2.45 7.84
N LEU A 46 1.07 2.81 6.59
CA LEU A 46 2.33 2.42 5.98
C LEU A 46 3.47 3.21 6.62
N SER A 47 4.59 2.52 6.82
CA SER A 47 5.82 3.17 7.22
C SER A 47 6.40 3.99 6.05
N PRO A 48 7.19 5.05 6.34
CA PRO A 48 7.89 5.82 5.31
C PRO A 48 8.74 4.95 4.38
N ALA A 49 9.27 3.83 4.90
CA ALA A 49 10.03 2.86 4.13
C ALA A 49 9.17 2.11 3.09
N GLU A 50 7.91 1.83 3.42
CA GLU A 50 6.97 1.18 2.50
C GLU A 50 6.51 2.15 1.41
N ALA A 51 6.30 3.41 1.76
CA ALA A 51 5.97 4.48 0.81
C ALA A 51 7.11 4.77 -0.18
N ASP A 52 8.35 4.87 0.31
CA ASP A 52 9.54 5.01 -0.54
C ASP A 52 9.71 3.79 -1.47
N PHE A 53 9.42 2.58 -0.97
CA PHE A 53 9.41 1.39 -1.81
C PHE A 53 8.34 1.43 -2.91
N LEU A 54 7.13 1.89 -2.58
CA LEU A 54 6.04 2.07 -3.53
C LEU A 54 6.40 3.12 -4.59
N GLU A 55 6.95 4.25 -4.16
CA GLU A 55 7.45 5.30 -5.04
C GLU A 55 8.51 4.72 -5.99
N ARG A 56 9.52 4.02 -5.49
CA ARG A 56 10.62 3.50 -6.31
C ARG A 56 10.27 2.33 -7.23
N LYS A 57 9.28 1.52 -6.88
CA LYS A 57 8.96 0.26 -7.60
C LYS A 57 7.72 0.36 -8.49
N ILE A 58 6.86 1.35 -8.27
CA ILE A 58 5.68 1.64 -9.11
C ILE A 58 5.98 2.78 -10.11
N LEU A 59 7.02 3.60 -9.88
CA LEU A 59 7.63 4.48 -10.89
C LEU A 59 8.50 3.71 -11.89
#